data_AF-A0AAW8RPK8-F1
#
_entry.id   AF-A0AAW8RPK8-F1
#
_cell.length_a   1.000
_cell.length_b   1.000
_cell.length_c   1.000
_cell.angle_alpha   90.00
_cell.angle_beta   90.00
_cell.angle_gamma   90.00
#
_symmetry.space_group_name_H-M   'P 1'
#
loop_
_entity.id
_entity.type
_entity.pdbx_description
1 polymer ?
#
loop_
_entity_poly.entity_id
_entity_poly.type
_entity_poly.pdbx_seq_one_letter_code
_entity_poly.pdbx_strand_id
1 'polypeptide(L)'
;MNQVNQHDLGESIRVSREERGWTQRYLAEKVGISRSLLSKVEKGTRQLSEEKLNLILDSLQEAVIPVNRVLIDYLTIHFFSNQHLKLIEEIIGMPIERFEELDYAPKGYIGQYVWNQVITIRYSIDDTVKGTVMEFSGQGCKHLAMRLKTAKSNWQEFFRKVLDYQGNFTRIDFTLDDFVGSLSIPELKRKVTLGHVWTTFQVSESHGGTDIINNESNGETLYLGSKKSQCRFCFYQKDYEQRKRRGIPLEEAEVKNRFELRYRKEKAQSLAKIISRTHDLTKLFFELLNGAICFYDRDPNDPGAKVDKKWAAFIGNHGAITISLETIPQSFEKSMNWLIHSVSPTLAFIQEVDNHFDSNLINEIISCGELSSRQQKILENLIAEPDYYQEEVEFYIQCLQNMKTEKIHKKSKAQLTH
;
A
#
# COMPACT_ATOMS: atom_id res chain seq x y z
N MET A 1 28.18 35.22 -35.56
CA MET A 1 27.13 35.30 -34.53
C MET A 1 25.89 34.62 -35.09
N ASN A 2 25.67 33.34 -34.74
CA ASN A 2 24.47 32.62 -35.17
C ASN A 2 23.25 33.24 -34.47
N GLN A 3 22.29 33.73 -35.25
CA GLN A 3 21.00 34.16 -34.71
C GLN A 3 20.33 32.94 -34.08
N VAL A 4 20.24 32.92 -32.75
CA VAL A 4 19.49 31.89 -32.02
C VAL A 4 18.04 31.98 -32.49
N ASN A 5 17.53 30.91 -33.10
CA ASN A 5 16.15 30.83 -33.54
C ASN A 5 15.23 30.93 -32.31
N GLN A 6 14.40 31.97 -32.26
CA GLN A 6 13.52 32.26 -31.11
C GLN A 6 12.50 31.16 -30.85
N HIS A 7 12.09 30.46 -31.91
CA HIS A 7 11.22 29.31 -31.78
C HIS A 7 11.92 28.16 -31.06
N ASP A 8 13.18 27.87 -31.43
CA ASP A 8 13.96 26.78 -30.84
C ASP A 8 14.34 27.08 -29.38
N LEU A 9 14.62 28.35 -29.07
CA LEU A 9 14.85 28.81 -27.70
C LEU A 9 13.58 28.69 -26.83
N GLY A 10 12.43 29.13 -27.36
CA GLY A 10 11.14 29.00 -26.67
C GLY A 10 10.76 27.54 -26.40
N GLU A 11 10.98 26.67 -27.38
CA GLU A 11 10.76 25.23 -27.26
C GLU A 11 11.69 24.60 -26.22
N SER A 12 12.97 24.94 -26.22
CA SER A 12 13.95 24.44 -25.25
C SER A 12 13.61 24.84 -23.80
N ILE A 13 13.16 26.09 -23.60
CA ILE A 13 12.66 26.56 -22.31
C ILE A 13 11.43 25.75 -21.87
N ARG A 14 10.50 25.47 -22.79
CA ARG A 14 9.30 24.66 -22.53
C ARG A 14 9.65 23.24 -22.11
N VAL A 15 10.49 22.55 -22.91
CA VAL A 15 10.91 21.17 -22.65
C VAL A 15 11.61 21.10 -21.29
N SER A 16 12.58 21.98 -21.04
CA SER A 16 13.30 22.03 -19.77
C SER A 16 12.36 22.27 -18.58
N ARG A 17 11.38 23.16 -18.71
CA ARG A 17 10.38 23.42 -17.68
C ARG A 17 9.50 22.19 -17.41
N GLU A 18 9.08 21.48 -18.46
CA GLU A 18 8.20 20.30 -18.36
C GLU A 18 8.91 19.09 -17.79
N GLU A 19 10.18 18.86 -18.15
CA GLU A 19 11.04 17.84 -17.54
C GLU A 19 11.21 18.04 -16.02
N ARG A 20 11.24 19.31 -15.58
CA ARG A 20 11.26 19.72 -14.16
C ARG A 20 9.90 19.58 -13.47
N GLY A 21 8.83 19.25 -14.20
CA GLY A 21 7.46 19.22 -13.67
C GLY A 21 6.90 20.60 -13.32
N TRP A 22 7.52 21.68 -13.80
CA TRP A 22 7.13 23.04 -13.47
C TRP A 22 5.97 23.52 -14.34
N THR A 23 5.00 24.19 -13.74
CA THR A 23 3.97 24.88 -14.51
C THR A 23 4.53 26.19 -15.07
N GLN A 24 3.93 26.70 -16.17
CA GLN A 24 4.26 28.05 -16.66
C GLN A 24 4.06 29.12 -15.58
N ARG A 25 3.07 28.91 -14.69
CA ARG A 25 2.83 29.84 -13.58
C ARG A 25 4.00 29.87 -12.60
N TYR A 26 4.49 28.69 -12.22
CA TYR A 26 5.61 28.56 -11.28
C TYR A 26 6.89 29.22 -11.82
N LEU A 27 7.29 28.91 -13.06
CA LEU A 27 8.50 29.52 -13.65
C LEU A 27 8.34 31.04 -13.83
N ALA A 28 7.14 31.49 -14.21
CA ALA A 28 6.85 32.92 -14.37
C ALA A 28 6.94 33.67 -13.04
N GLU A 29 6.39 33.12 -11.95
CA GLU A 29 6.50 33.68 -10.60
C GLU A 29 7.96 33.72 -10.14
N LYS A 30 8.72 32.64 -10.36
CA LYS A 30 10.15 32.54 -9.99
C LYS A 30 11.02 33.62 -10.67
N VAL A 31 10.73 33.95 -11.93
CA VAL A 31 11.48 34.96 -12.70
C VAL A 31 10.86 36.37 -12.61
N GLY A 32 9.72 36.51 -11.92
CA GLY A 32 9.00 37.79 -11.78
C GLY A 32 8.46 38.30 -13.12
N ILE A 33 7.84 37.43 -13.91
CA ILE A 33 7.12 37.75 -15.14
C ILE A 33 5.69 37.20 -15.10
N SER A 34 4.82 37.65 -16.00
CA SER A 34 3.46 37.09 -16.07
C SER A 34 3.47 35.72 -16.78
N ARG A 35 2.59 34.80 -16.34
CA ARG A 35 2.39 33.50 -17.01
C ARG A 35 2.03 33.66 -18.50
N SER A 36 1.28 34.71 -18.84
CA SER A 36 0.92 35.04 -20.23
C SER A 36 2.15 35.41 -21.06
N LEU A 37 3.08 36.19 -20.47
CA LEU A 37 4.34 36.54 -21.12
C LEU A 37 5.21 35.30 -21.34
N LEU A 38 5.38 34.45 -20.32
CA LEU A 38 6.13 33.20 -20.47
C LEU A 38 5.52 32.29 -21.54
N SER A 39 4.19 32.15 -21.59
CA SER A 39 3.54 31.35 -22.63
C SER A 39 3.79 31.87 -24.05
N LYS A 40 3.97 33.19 -24.24
CA LYS A 40 4.30 33.76 -25.55
C LYS A 40 5.76 33.53 -25.93
N VAL A 41 6.64 33.54 -24.93
CA VAL A 41 8.08 33.23 -25.06
C VAL A 41 8.27 31.76 -25.46
N GLU A 42 7.62 30.82 -24.77
CA GLU A 42 7.68 29.40 -25.09
C GLU A 42 7.15 29.06 -26.49
N LYS A 43 6.26 29.89 -27.04
CA LYS A 43 5.74 29.76 -28.42
C LYS A 43 6.62 30.45 -29.46
N GLY A 44 7.74 31.07 -29.05
CA GLY A 44 8.60 31.87 -29.93
C GLY A 44 7.96 33.18 -30.43
N THR A 45 6.81 33.58 -29.88
CA THR A 45 6.03 34.76 -30.35
C THR A 45 6.42 36.07 -29.67
N ARG A 46 7.27 36.02 -28.63
CA ARG A 46 7.73 37.21 -27.92
C ARG A 46 9.12 37.01 -27.34
N GLN A 47 9.96 38.04 -27.43
CA GLN A 47 11.28 38.07 -26.80
C GLN A 47 11.21 38.68 -25.40
N LEU A 48 12.12 38.23 -24.54
CA LEU A 48 12.40 38.82 -23.23
C LEU A 48 13.64 39.70 -23.33
N SER A 49 13.81 40.57 -22.34
CA SER A 49 15.11 41.20 -22.11
C SER A 49 16.15 40.13 -21.76
N GLU A 50 17.41 40.40 -22.09
CA GLU A 50 18.54 39.52 -21.79
C GLU A 50 18.62 39.19 -20.29
N GLU A 51 18.36 40.18 -19.42
CA GLU A 51 18.27 40.00 -17.97
C GLU A 51 17.20 38.98 -17.55
N LYS A 52 15.98 39.08 -18.10
CA LYS A 52 14.90 38.12 -17.79
C LYS A 52 15.14 36.76 -18.42
N LEU A 53 15.79 36.70 -19.58
CA LEU A 53 16.17 35.46 -20.22
C LEU A 53 17.24 34.73 -19.40
N ASN A 54 18.27 35.43 -18.92
CA ASN A 54 19.29 34.87 -18.05
C ASN A 54 18.69 34.35 -16.75
N LEU A 55 17.74 35.06 -16.13
CA LEU A 55 17.03 34.55 -14.95
C LEU A 55 16.24 33.26 -15.23
N ILE A 56 15.64 33.12 -16.42
CA ILE A 56 15.01 31.85 -16.84
C ILE A 56 16.07 30.77 -16.98
N LEU A 57 17.17 31.05 -17.67
CA LEU A 57 18.23 30.08 -17.91
C LEU A 57 18.90 29.65 -16.60
N ASP A 58 19.21 30.56 -15.69
CA ASP A 58 19.76 30.29 -14.36
C ASP A 58 18.77 29.44 -13.54
N SER A 59 17.49 29.81 -13.56
CA SER A 59 16.43 29.02 -12.91
C SER A 59 16.32 27.61 -13.49
N LEU A 60 16.58 27.45 -14.78
CA LEU A 60 16.57 26.15 -15.45
C LEU A 60 17.90 25.40 -15.26
N GLN A 61 19.03 26.09 -15.07
CA GLN A 61 20.35 25.49 -14.81
C GLN A 61 20.51 25.02 -13.37
N GLU A 62 19.70 25.53 -12.43
CA GLU A 62 19.55 24.89 -11.12
C GLU A 62 19.30 23.40 -11.30
N ALA A 63 20.09 22.58 -10.59
CA ALA A 63 19.94 21.14 -10.61
C ALA A 63 18.46 20.80 -10.43
N VAL A 64 17.89 20.02 -11.36
CA VAL A 64 16.53 19.53 -11.24
C VAL A 64 16.49 18.71 -9.97
N ILE A 65 16.01 19.28 -8.88
CA ILE A 65 15.66 18.50 -7.70
C ILE A 65 14.51 17.65 -8.19
N PRO A 66 14.69 16.32 -8.35
CA PRO A 66 13.61 15.48 -8.80
C PRO A 66 12.50 15.63 -7.76
N VAL A 67 11.32 16.07 -8.21
CA VAL A 67 10.17 16.21 -7.31
C VAL A 67 9.99 14.86 -6.62
N ASN A 68 9.97 14.87 -5.28
CA ASN A 68 9.83 13.62 -4.52
C ASN A 68 8.60 12.86 -5.04
N ARG A 69 8.83 11.68 -5.63
CA ARG A 69 7.79 10.92 -6.32
C ARG A 69 7.22 9.88 -5.37
N VAL A 70 5.90 9.93 -5.17
CA VAL A 70 5.19 8.82 -4.53
C VAL A 70 4.90 7.73 -5.55
N LEU A 71 5.32 6.52 -5.23
CA LEU A 71 5.13 5.33 -6.06
C LEU A 71 4.45 4.24 -5.26
N ILE A 72 3.59 3.45 -5.89
CA ILE A 72 3.19 2.15 -5.34
C ILE A 72 4.35 1.19 -5.60
N ASP A 73 4.92 0.61 -4.54
CA ASP A 73 6.17 -0.16 -4.58
C ASP A 73 5.98 -1.60 -4.07
N TYR A 74 4.77 -1.96 -3.64
CA TYR A 74 4.38 -3.35 -3.44
C TYR A 74 2.87 -3.49 -3.39
N LEU A 75 2.35 -4.57 -3.96
CA LEU A 75 0.92 -4.85 -3.94
C LEU A 75 0.65 -6.34 -3.71
N THR A 76 -0.33 -6.66 -2.87
CA THR A 76 -0.92 -8.01 -2.81
C THR A 76 -2.43 -7.91 -2.83
N ILE A 77 -3.05 -8.58 -3.79
CA ILE A 77 -4.49 -8.65 -3.96
C ILE A 77 -4.91 -10.11 -3.86
N HIS A 78 -5.94 -10.38 -3.06
CA HIS A 78 -6.57 -11.69 -2.93
C HIS A 78 -7.99 -11.62 -3.52
N PHE A 79 -8.35 -12.61 -4.32
CA PHE A 79 -9.68 -12.81 -4.86
C PHE A 79 -10.22 -14.13 -4.35
N PHE A 80 -11.44 -14.13 -3.79
CA PHE A 80 -12.20 -15.34 -3.44
C PHE A 80 -12.77 -16.00 -4.72
N SER A 81 -11.90 -16.34 -5.67
CA SER A 81 -12.26 -16.87 -6.98
C SER A 81 -11.15 -17.75 -7.53
N ASN A 82 -11.54 -18.88 -8.11
CA ASN A 82 -10.64 -19.84 -8.76
C ASN A 82 -10.47 -19.55 -10.27
N GLN A 83 -11.11 -18.49 -10.79
CA GLN A 83 -11.01 -18.07 -12.20
C GLN A 83 -9.71 -17.30 -12.48
N HIS A 84 -8.57 -17.87 -12.08
CA HIS A 84 -7.27 -17.20 -12.12
C HIS A 84 -6.87 -16.73 -13.53
N LEU A 85 -7.11 -17.53 -14.59
CA LEU A 85 -6.81 -17.13 -15.97
C LEU A 85 -7.56 -15.85 -16.39
N LYS A 86 -8.87 -15.80 -16.12
CA LYS A 86 -9.70 -14.63 -16.39
C LYS A 86 -9.24 -13.42 -15.58
N LEU A 87 -8.91 -13.63 -14.30
CA LEU A 87 -8.41 -12.55 -13.44
C LEU A 87 -7.08 -12.00 -13.94
N ILE A 88 -6.16 -12.85 -14.43
CA ILE A 88 -4.87 -12.41 -14.99
C ILE A 88 -5.09 -11.50 -16.21
N GLU A 89 -5.93 -11.96 -17.14
CA GLU A 89 -6.27 -11.19 -18.33
C GLU A 89 -6.94 -9.87 -17.98
N GLU A 90 -7.94 -9.88 -17.11
CA GLU A 90 -8.72 -8.69 -16.77
C GLU A 90 -7.94 -7.69 -15.89
N ILE A 91 -7.27 -8.16 -14.84
CA ILE A 91 -6.65 -7.27 -13.85
C ILE A 91 -5.27 -6.80 -14.32
N ILE A 92 -4.46 -7.69 -14.87
CA ILE A 92 -3.09 -7.38 -15.27
C ILE A 92 -3.05 -6.90 -16.74
N GLY A 93 -4.03 -7.34 -17.55
CA GLY A 93 -4.06 -7.03 -18.98
C GLY A 93 -2.93 -7.72 -19.72
N MET A 94 -2.46 -8.88 -19.26
CA MET A 94 -1.34 -9.60 -19.88
C MET A 94 -1.77 -11.01 -20.31
N PRO A 95 -1.34 -11.46 -21.51
CA PRO A 95 -1.58 -12.82 -21.97
C PRO A 95 -0.83 -13.83 -21.08
N ILE A 96 -1.46 -14.96 -20.79
CA ILE A 96 -0.94 -15.97 -19.84
C ILE A 96 0.37 -16.59 -20.33
N GLU A 97 0.58 -16.64 -21.64
CA GLU A 97 1.77 -17.20 -22.30
C GLU A 97 3.05 -16.42 -21.97
N ARG A 98 2.93 -15.23 -21.39
CA ARG A 98 4.08 -14.48 -20.88
C ARG A 98 4.57 -15.00 -19.53
N PHE A 99 3.74 -15.74 -18.80
CA PHE A 99 4.06 -16.24 -17.48
C PHE A 99 4.64 -17.65 -17.57
N GLU A 100 5.63 -17.91 -16.72
CA GLU A 100 6.10 -19.26 -16.43
C GLU A 100 5.15 -19.89 -15.40
N GLU A 101 4.63 -21.08 -15.71
CA GLU A 101 3.81 -21.85 -14.77
C GLU A 101 4.71 -22.77 -13.94
N LEU A 102 4.46 -22.79 -12.63
CA LEU A 102 5.13 -23.66 -11.68
C LEU A 102 4.09 -24.47 -10.92
N ASP A 103 4.19 -25.79 -11.00
CA ASP A 103 3.28 -26.78 -10.39
C ASP A 103 3.50 -26.95 -8.87
N TYR A 104 4.08 -25.92 -8.24
CA TYR A 104 4.27 -25.83 -6.80
C TYR A 104 4.12 -24.38 -6.36
N ALA A 105 3.34 -24.16 -5.31
CA ALA A 105 3.22 -22.86 -4.67
C ALA A 105 3.23 -22.95 -3.13
N PRO A 106 3.91 -22.02 -2.44
CA PRO A 106 3.88 -21.94 -0.98
C PRO A 106 2.46 -21.76 -0.44
N LYS A 107 2.26 -22.09 0.84
CA LYS A 107 0.99 -21.87 1.58
C LYS A 107 -0.19 -22.72 1.08
N GLY A 108 0.09 -23.86 0.45
CA GLY A 108 -0.92 -24.83 0.05
C GLY A 108 -1.77 -24.41 -1.15
N TYR A 109 -1.23 -23.56 -2.02
CA TYR A 109 -1.76 -23.30 -3.35
C TYR A 109 -1.31 -24.41 -4.31
N ILE A 110 -2.10 -24.67 -5.35
CA ILE A 110 -1.83 -25.76 -6.29
C ILE A 110 -0.65 -25.42 -7.19
N GLY A 111 -0.63 -24.20 -7.72
CA GLY A 111 0.42 -23.73 -8.60
C GLY A 111 0.56 -22.21 -8.55
N GLN A 112 1.52 -21.71 -9.32
CA GLN A 112 1.73 -20.29 -9.50
C GLN A 112 2.18 -19.93 -10.91
N TYR A 113 1.76 -18.76 -11.37
CA TYR A 113 2.28 -18.10 -12.57
C TYR A 113 3.25 -17.02 -12.15
N VAL A 114 4.42 -16.98 -12.81
CA VAL A 114 5.47 -16.03 -12.49
C VAL A 114 5.91 -15.28 -13.75
N TRP A 115 5.96 -13.95 -13.65
CA TRP A 115 6.50 -13.10 -14.70
C TRP A 115 7.76 -12.40 -14.19
N ASN A 116 8.91 -12.75 -14.77
CA ASN A 116 10.23 -12.17 -14.50
C ASN A 116 10.58 -12.05 -13.00
N GLN A 117 10.08 -12.95 -12.15
CA GLN A 117 10.22 -12.89 -10.69
C GLN A 117 9.68 -11.62 -10.01
N VAL A 118 8.87 -10.82 -10.72
CA VAL A 118 8.37 -9.52 -10.22
C VAL A 118 6.85 -9.48 -10.08
N ILE A 119 6.13 -10.35 -10.79
CA ILE A 119 4.70 -10.60 -10.58
C ILE A 119 4.52 -12.09 -10.35
N THR A 120 3.83 -12.45 -9.27
CA THR A 120 3.51 -13.83 -8.92
C THR A 120 2.01 -13.96 -8.69
N ILE A 121 1.35 -14.86 -9.41
CA ILE A 121 -0.06 -15.22 -9.18
C ILE A 121 -0.11 -16.64 -8.62
N ARG A 122 -0.61 -16.81 -7.40
CA ARG A 122 -0.85 -18.14 -6.80
C ARG A 122 -2.32 -18.47 -6.94
N TYR A 123 -2.64 -19.70 -7.31
CA TYR A 123 -4.01 -20.11 -7.58
C TYR A 123 -4.40 -21.44 -6.91
N SER A 124 -5.68 -21.57 -6.61
CA SER A 124 -6.34 -22.83 -6.27
C SER A 124 -7.40 -23.14 -7.32
N ILE A 125 -7.71 -24.42 -7.49
CA ILE A 125 -8.69 -24.92 -8.45
C ILE A 125 -9.98 -25.32 -7.73
N ASP A 126 -9.88 -25.83 -6.50
CA ASP A 126 -10.96 -26.43 -5.72
C ASP A 126 -11.32 -25.66 -4.43
N ASP A 127 -10.44 -24.78 -3.94
CA ASP A 127 -10.62 -24.01 -2.71
C ASP A 127 -10.85 -22.53 -3.03
N THR A 128 -12.13 -22.14 -3.10
CA THR A 128 -12.54 -20.74 -3.37
C THR A 128 -12.18 -19.77 -2.23
N VAL A 129 -11.94 -20.26 -1.02
CA VAL A 129 -11.49 -19.44 0.11
C VAL A 129 -10.03 -19.05 -0.08
N LYS A 130 -9.18 -20.00 -0.52
CA LYS A 130 -7.81 -19.68 -0.98
C LYS A 130 -7.83 -18.83 -2.24
N GLY A 131 -8.64 -19.22 -3.23
CA GLY A 131 -8.87 -18.45 -4.45
C GLY A 131 -7.58 -18.13 -5.21
N THR A 132 -7.46 -16.87 -5.64
CA THR A 132 -6.33 -16.36 -6.44
C THR A 132 -5.64 -15.21 -5.73
N VAL A 133 -4.32 -15.27 -5.57
CA VAL A 133 -3.51 -14.18 -4.99
C VAL A 133 -2.56 -13.64 -6.04
N MET A 134 -2.64 -12.34 -6.30
CA MET A 134 -1.69 -11.62 -7.14
C MET A 134 -0.74 -10.79 -6.28
N GLU A 135 0.55 -10.99 -6.47
CA GLU A 135 1.63 -10.30 -5.78
C GLU A 135 2.49 -9.55 -6.78
N PHE A 136 2.68 -8.25 -6.55
CA PHE A 136 3.52 -7.38 -7.38
C PHE A 136 4.64 -6.82 -6.51
N SER A 137 5.88 -7.14 -6.86
CA SER A 137 7.06 -6.51 -6.24
C SER A 137 7.17 -5.04 -6.64
N GLY A 138 8.14 -4.29 -6.11
CA GLY A 138 8.37 -2.90 -6.54
C GLY A 138 8.65 -2.76 -8.03
N GLN A 139 9.38 -3.70 -8.62
CA GLN A 139 9.56 -3.74 -10.08
C GLN A 139 8.27 -4.14 -10.80
N GLY A 140 7.49 -5.08 -10.24
CA GLY A 140 6.19 -5.46 -10.77
C GLY A 140 5.22 -4.27 -10.80
N CYS A 141 5.20 -3.46 -9.74
CA CYS A 141 4.40 -2.24 -9.67
C CYS A 141 4.86 -1.18 -10.68
N LYS A 142 6.16 -1.03 -10.91
CA LYS A 142 6.70 -0.15 -11.97
C LYS A 142 6.26 -0.59 -13.36
N HIS A 143 6.34 -1.89 -13.65
CA HIS A 143 5.85 -2.43 -14.93
C HIS A 143 4.34 -2.23 -15.08
N LEU A 144 3.56 -2.49 -14.02
CA LEU A 144 2.13 -2.25 -14.02
C LEU A 144 1.80 -0.77 -14.25
N ALA A 145 2.47 0.16 -13.55
CA ALA A 145 2.30 1.60 -13.76
C ALA A 145 2.57 2.01 -15.21
N MET A 146 3.62 1.45 -15.83
CA MET A 146 3.92 1.69 -17.24
C MET A 146 2.82 1.16 -18.16
N ARG A 147 2.29 -0.05 -17.89
CA ARG A 147 1.16 -0.60 -18.65
C ARG A 147 -0.10 0.25 -18.51
N LEU A 148 -0.45 0.67 -17.29
CA LEU A 148 -1.59 1.55 -17.04
C LEU A 148 -1.46 2.83 -17.85
N LYS A 149 -0.27 3.46 -17.84
CA LYS A 149 0.01 4.64 -18.65
C LYS A 149 -0.18 4.39 -20.15
N THR A 150 0.35 3.29 -20.69
CA THR A 150 0.18 2.91 -22.10
C THR A 150 -1.28 2.66 -22.46
N ALA A 151 -2.05 2.08 -21.52
CA ALA A 151 -3.49 1.86 -21.66
C ALA A 151 -4.33 3.13 -21.42
N LYS A 152 -3.70 4.31 -21.26
CA LYS A 152 -4.35 5.58 -20.89
C LYS A 152 -5.18 5.50 -19.61
N SER A 153 -4.76 4.64 -18.69
CA SER A 153 -5.33 4.45 -17.36
C SER A 153 -4.36 4.93 -16.28
N ASN A 154 -4.76 4.82 -15.02
CA ASN A 154 -3.99 5.27 -13.88
C ASN A 154 -4.25 4.38 -12.65
N TRP A 155 -3.53 4.65 -11.55
CA TRP A 155 -3.68 3.87 -10.32
C TRP A 155 -5.09 3.97 -9.74
N GLN A 156 -5.75 5.13 -9.79
CA GLN A 156 -7.11 5.26 -9.28
C GLN A 156 -8.07 4.32 -10.02
N GLU A 157 -8.02 4.31 -11.34
CA GLU A 157 -8.84 3.43 -12.18
C GLU A 157 -8.50 1.96 -11.97
N PHE A 158 -7.22 1.61 -11.83
CA PHE A 158 -6.80 0.25 -11.53
C PHE A 158 -7.35 -0.23 -10.18
N PHE A 159 -7.21 0.59 -9.13
CA PHE A 159 -7.73 0.26 -7.80
C PHE A 159 -9.25 0.13 -7.82
N ARG A 160 -9.96 1.02 -8.53
CA ARG A 160 -11.40 0.90 -8.75
C ARG A 160 -11.76 -0.40 -9.48
N LYS A 161 -11.08 -0.74 -10.57
CA LYS A 161 -11.30 -1.99 -11.32
C LYS A 161 -11.12 -3.22 -10.42
N VAL A 162 -10.06 -3.27 -9.63
CA VAL A 162 -9.83 -4.39 -8.70
C VAL A 162 -10.97 -4.52 -7.67
N LEU A 163 -11.45 -3.40 -7.12
CA LEU A 163 -12.58 -3.39 -6.20
C LEU A 163 -13.89 -3.83 -6.87
N ASP A 164 -14.12 -3.42 -8.12
CA ASP A 164 -15.30 -3.83 -8.92
C ASP A 164 -15.29 -5.35 -9.17
N TYR A 165 -14.10 -5.96 -9.27
CA TYR A 165 -13.88 -7.41 -9.33
C TYR A 165 -13.83 -8.09 -7.96
N GLN A 166 -14.28 -7.41 -6.90
CA GLN A 166 -14.31 -7.92 -5.52
C GLN A 166 -12.92 -8.32 -4.98
N GLY A 167 -11.86 -7.68 -5.48
CA GLY A 167 -10.49 -7.89 -5.01
C GLY A 167 -10.23 -7.30 -3.63
N ASN A 168 -9.53 -8.07 -2.79
CA ASN A 168 -9.13 -7.70 -1.45
C ASN A 168 -7.63 -7.35 -1.43
N PHE A 169 -7.32 -6.07 -1.28
CA PHE A 169 -5.97 -5.60 -1.05
C PHE A 169 -5.51 -6.03 0.34
N THR A 170 -4.60 -7.00 0.38
CA THR A 170 -4.04 -7.54 1.62
C THR A 170 -2.70 -6.90 1.98
N ARG A 171 -2.05 -6.22 1.01
CA ARG A 171 -0.87 -5.39 1.26
C ARG A 171 -0.72 -4.30 0.20
N ILE A 172 -0.41 -3.09 0.65
CA ILE A 172 0.00 -1.96 -0.17
C ILE A 172 1.22 -1.34 0.50
N ASP A 173 2.32 -1.27 -0.24
CA ASP A 173 3.44 -0.41 0.11
C ASP A 173 3.49 0.71 -0.93
N PHE A 174 3.55 1.96 -0.48
CA PHE A 174 3.79 3.09 -1.34
C PHE A 174 4.86 3.98 -0.71
N THR A 175 5.73 4.52 -1.56
CA THR A 175 7.06 4.99 -1.18
C THR A 175 7.32 6.37 -1.74
N LEU A 176 8.02 7.19 -0.97
CA LEU A 176 8.53 8.48 -1.38
C LEU A 176 10.05 8.36 -1.52
N ASP A 177 10.54 8.62 -2.73
CA ASP A 177 11.98 8.76 -3.00
C ASP A 177 12.40 10.22 -2.78
N ASP A 178 13.38 10.41 -1.89
CA ASP A 178 13.99 11.69 -1.56
C ASP A 178 15.41 11.74 -2.14
N PHE A 179 15.57 12.59 -3.14
CA PHE A 179 16.77 12.69 -3.96
C PHE A 179 17.82 13.66 -3.39
N VAL A 180 17.44 14.47 -2.40
CA VAL A 180 18.30 15.50 -1.82
C VAL A 180 18.75 15.18 -0.40
N GLY A 181 18.16 14.18 0.24
CA GLY A 181 18.46 13.87 1.63
C GLY A 181 17.82 14.89 2.59
N SER A 182 16.55 15.21 2.33
CA SER A 182 15.74 16.21 3.06
C SER A 182 15.75 15.98 4.58
N LEU A 183 15.80 14.71 5.01
CA LEU A 183 15.91 14.32 6.42
C LEU A 183 17.10 13.38 6.63
N SER A 184 17.73 13.48 7.79
CA SER A 184 18.78 12.53 8.21
C SER A 184 18.14 11.36 8.94
N ILE A 185 18.15 10.16 8.35
CA ILE A 185 17.64 8.94 8.99
C ILE A 185 18.34 8.65 10.33
N PRO A 186 19.69 8.79 10.46
CA PRO A 186 20.36 8.70 11.76
C PRO A 186 19.81 9.67 12.81
N GLU A 187 19.50 10.91 12.42
CA GLU A 187 18.94 11.91 13.34
C GLU A 187 17.50 11.58 13.75
N LEU A 188 16.67 11.11 12.82
CA LEU A 188 15.32 10.65 13.14
C LEU A 188 15.36 9.49 14.14
N LYS A 189 16.24 8.52 13.92
CA LYS A 189 16.50 7.41 14.85
C LYS A 189 16.90 7.93 16.23
N ARG A 190 17.83 8.89 16.30
CA ARG A 190 18.25 9.52 17.57
C ARG A 190 17.07 10.18 18.28
N LYS A 191 16.21 10.93 17.56
CA LYS A 191 15.01 11.56 18.13
C LYS A 191 14.01 10.52 18.66
N VAL A 192 13.83 9.38 17.99
CA VAL A 192 13.00 8.28 18.50
C VAL A 192 13.58 7.76 19.82
N THR A 193 14.88 7.50 19.90
CA THR A 193 15.54 7.01 21.12
C THR A 193 15.42 8.01 22.29
N LEU A 194 15.44 9.31 22.00
CA LEU A 194 15.29 10.37 23.00
C LEU A 194 13.83 10.66 23.39
N GLY A 195 12.85 10.04 22.73
CA GLY A 195 11.43 10.35 22.95
C GLY A 195 10.97 11.68 22.34
N HIS A 196 11.76 12.29 21.44
CA HIS A 196 11.44 13.57 20.77
C HIS A 196 10.52 13.36 19.55
N VAL A 197 9.50 12.51 19.71
CA VAL A 197 8.60 12.10 18.65
C VAL A 197 7.22 11.82 19.22
N TRP A 198 6.19 12.37 18.59
CA TRP A 198 4.82 11.90 18.75
C TRP A 198 4.52 10.87 17.67
N THR A 199 3.94 9.72 18.03
CA THR A 199 3.57 8.71 17.05
C THR A 199 2.41 7.82 17.48
N THR A 200 1.68 7.28 16.51
CA THR A 200 0.66 6.25 16.72
C THR A 200 1.23 4.84 16.88
N PHE A 201 2.53 4.65 16.62
CA PHE A 201 3.20 3.35 16.73
C PHE A 201 3.72 3.09 18.15
N GLN A 202 3.44 1.90 18.69
CA GLN A 202 3.91 1.51 20.03
C GLN A 202 5.36 1.00 20.06
N VAL A 203 5.92 0.61 18.91
CA VAL A 203 7.23 -0.03 18.82
C VAL A 203 8.01 0.57 17.66
N SER A 204 9.30 0.80 17.85
CA SER A 204 10.26 1.10 16.80
C SER A 204 11.38 0.07 16.78
N GLU A 205 11.89 -0.28 15.60
CA GLU A 205 13.10 -1.09 15.42
C GLU A 205 14.08 -0.29 14.56
N SER A 206 15.35 -0.28 14.90
CA SER A 206 16.37 0.35 14.06
C SER A 206 17.43 -0.66 13.66
N HIS A 207 17.88 -0.59 12.40
CA HIS A 207 18.94 -1.43 11.87
C HIS A 207 20.01 -0.53 11.26
N GLY A 208 21.26 -0.79 11.60
CA GLY A 208 22.43 -0.16 11.00
C GLY A 208 23.55 -1.19 10.92
N GLY A 209 24.66 -0.80 10.31
CA GLY A 209 25.87 -1.60 10.32
C GLY A 209 27.05 -0.80 9.82
N THR A 210 28.24 -1.30 10.12
CA THR A 210 29.51 -0.74 9.62
C THR A 210 30.25 -1.86 8.93
N ASP A 211 30.77 -1.60 7.74
CA ASP A 211 31.80 -2.44 7.14
C ASP A 211 33.07 -2.24 7.97
N ILE A 212 33.43 -3.26 8.75
CA ILE A 212 34.56 -3.19 9.70
C ILE A 212 35.90 -3.08 8.95
N ILE A 213 35.99 -3.65 7.75
CA ILE A 213 37.23 -3.67 6.96
C ILE A 213 37.52 -2.28 6.42
N ASN A 214 36.48 -1.63 5.87
CA ASN A 214 36.61 -0.32 5.24
C ASN A 214 36.27 0.86 6.19
N ASN A 215 35.79 0.55 7.40
CA ASN A 215 35.26 1.50 8.38
C ASN A 215 34.17 2.43 7.81
N GLU A 216 33.31 1.88 6.95
CA GLU A 216 32.25 2.63 6.26
C GLU A 216 30.87 2.25 6.77
N SER A 217 29.98 3.24 6.93
CA SER A 217 28.58 2.98 7.29
C SER A 217 27.88 2.17 6.19
N ASN A 218 27.08 1.17 6.57
CA ASN A 218 26.18 0.43 5.68
C ASN A 218 24.79 1.07 5.57
N GLY A 219 24.65 2.31 6.04
CA GLY A 219 23.39 3.03 6.10
C GLY A 219 22.53 2.63 7.29
N GLU A 220 21.60 3.50 7.64
CA GLU A 220 20.64 3.34 8.71
C GLU A 220 19.23 3.11 8.17
N THR A 221 18.45 2.33 8.92
CA THR A 221 17.05 2.05 8.67
C THR A 221 16.26 2.20 9.97
N LEU A 222 15.22 3.03 9.94
CA LEU A 222 14.25 3.23 11.01
C LEU A 222 12.93 2.57 10.63
N TYR A 223 12.50 1.59 11.42
CA TYR A 223 11.16 1.01 11.34
C TYR A 223 10.29 1.53 12.49
N LEU A 224 9.05 1.88 12.15
CA LEU A 224 8.01 2.26 13.11
C LEU A 224 6.84 1.29 12.93
N GLY A 225 6.47 0.58 13.99
CA GLY A 225 5.52 -0.53 13.97
C GLY A 225 6.18 -1.91 13.85
N SER A 226 5.51 -2.92 14.41
CA SER A 226 6.01 -4.30 14.43
C SER A 226 5.91 -4.98 13.07
N LYS A 227 6.72 -6.03 12.82
CA LYS A 227 6.62 -6.81 11.58
C LYS A 227 5.27 -7.49 11.37
N LYS A 228 4.44 -7.65 12.41
CA LYS A 228 3.12 -8.30 12.35
C LYS A 228 1.96 -7.29 12.29
N SER A 229 2.23 -5.99 12.41
CA SER A 229 1.18 -4.96 12.40
C SER A 229 0.55 -4.78 11.00
N GLN A 230 -0.66 -4.22 10.99
CA GLN A 230 -1.38 -3.81 9.78
C GLN A 230 -0.87 -2.46 9.20
N CYS A 231 -0.03 -1.74 9.94
CA CYS A 231 0.63 -0.53 9.48
C CYS A 231 2.06 -0.50 10.03
N ARG A 232 3.06 -0.32 9.15
CA ARG A 232 4.47 -0.22 9.51
C ARG A 232 5.14 0.76 8.56
N PHE A 233 5.89 1.72 9.08
CA PHE A 233 6.70 2.64 8.27
C PHE A 233 8.16 2.20 8.28
N CYS A 234 8.86 2.44 7.16
CA CYS A 234 10.27 2.13 6.97
C CYS A 234 10.97 3.30 6.30
N PHE A 235 11.84 3.99 7.04
CA PHE A 235 12.65 5.09 6.52
C PHE A 235 14.10 4.65 6.48
N TYR A 236 14.75 4.73 5.32
CA TYR A 236 16.13 4.26 5.19
C TYR A 236 16.91 5.03 4.14
N GLN A 237 18.24 4.95 4.28
CA GLN A 237 19.17 5.51 3.33
C GLN A 237 19.28 4.57 2.12
N LYS A 238 18.69 4.97 1.01
CA LYS A 238 18.50 4.17 -0.19
C LYS A 238 19.79 4.03 -1.00
N ASP A 239 20.59 5.08 -1.03
CA ASP A 239 21.94 5.11 -1.62
C ASP A 239 22.87 4.06 -0.96
N TYR A 240 22.92 3.99 0.37
CA TYR A 240 23.68 2.98 1.09
C TYR A 240 23.15 1.55 0.84
N GLU A 241 21.82 1.39 0.75
CA GLU A 241 21.21 0.10 0.40
C GLU A 241 21.57 -0.34 -1.03
N GLN A 242 21.57 0.58 -1.99
CA GLN A 242 21.96 0.30 -3.38
C GLN A 242 23.44 -0.02 -3.50
N ARG A 243 24.31 0.70 -2.79
CA ARG A 243 25.74 0.39 -2.73
C ARG A 243 25.96 -1.04 -2.23
N LYS A 244 25.33 -1.41 -1.12
CA LYS A 244 25.47 -2.75 -0.54
C LYS A 244 24.93 -3.85 -1.44
N ARG A 245 23.78 -3.64 -2.10
CA ARG A 245 23.12 -4.70 -2.88
C ARG A 245 23.59 -4.78 -4.33
N ARG A 246 24.06 -3.68 -4.90
CA ARG A 246 24.32 -3.55 -6.35
C ARG A 246 25.70 -2.98 -6.67
N GLY A 247 26.47 -2.56 -5.67
CA GLY A 247 27.79 -1.96 -5.89
C GLY A 247 27.74 -0.54 -6.46
N ILE A 248 26.59 0.14 -6.43
CA ILE A 248 26.43 1.50 -6.96
C ILE A 248 27.11 2.51 -6.01
N PRO A 249 28.07 3.33 -6.45
CA PRO A 249 28.69 4.38 -5.62
C PRO A 249 27.66 5.38 -5.08
N LEU A 250 27.95 5.98 -3.92
CA LEU A 250 27.01 6.93 -3.28
C LEU A 250 26.81 8.20 -4.11
N GLU A 251 27.83 8.61 -4.87
CA GLU A 251 27.79 9.76 -5.77
C GLU A 251 26.87 9.51 -6.97
N GLU A 252 26.79 8.26 -7.44
CA GLU A 252 25.95 7.84 -8.57
C GLU A 252 24.51 7.52 -8.16
N ALA A 253 24.26 7.29 -6.87
CA ALA A 253 22.93 7.01 -6.36
C ALA A 253 22.03 8.25 -6.43
N GLU A 254 21.02 8.19 -7.32
CA GLU A 254 20.02 9.25 -7.49
C GLU A 254 19.16 9.46 -6.23
N VAL A 255 18.70 8.36 -5.62
CA VAL A 255 17.81 8.41 -4.44
C VAL A 255 18.66 8.30 -3.18
N LYS A 256 18.63 9.35 -2.34
CA LYS A 256 19.34 9.39 -1.05
C LYS A 256 18.56 8.65 0.03
N ASN A 257 17.31 9.03 0.27
CA ASN A 257 16.45 8.34 1.23
C ASN A 257 15.21 7.77 0.55
N ARG A 258 14.66 6.71 1.15
CA ARG A 258 13.32 6.22 0.84
C ARG A 258 12.47 6.14 2.10
N PHE A 259 11.24 6.65 2.00
CA PHE A 259 10.23 6.56 3.04
C PHE A 259 9.11 5.64 2.54
N GLU A 260 8.93 4.48 3.17
CA GLU A 260 7.91 3.51 2.79
C GLU A 260 6.80 3.46 3.83
N LEU A 261 5.55 3.62 3.40
CA LEU A 261 4.37 3.40 4.25
C LEU A 261 3.72 2.08 3.84
N ARG A 262 3.83 1.08 4.71
CA ARG A 262 3.30 -0.26 4.47
C ARG A 262 2.01 -0.49 5.23
N TYR A 263 0.96 -0.79 4.48
CA TYR A 263 -0.36 -1.15 4.99
C TYR A 263 -0.67 -2.60 4.65
N ARG A 264 -1.33 -3.31 5.57
CA ARG A 264 -1.68 -4.73 5.41
C ARG A 264 -3.10 -5.00 5.89
N LYS A 265 -3.65 -6.13 5.41
CA LYS A 265 -4.98 -6.65 5.74
C LYS A 265 -6.05 -5.55 5.61
N GLU A 266 -6.90 -5.37 6.61
CA GLU A 266 -8.01 -4.43 6.60
C GLU A 266 -7.59 -2.97 6.37
N LYS A 267 -6.40 -2.56 6.84
CA LYS A 267 -5.88 -1.21 6.56
C LYS A 267 -5.44 -1.04 5.10
N ALA A 268 -4.91 -2.09 4.47
CA ALA A 268 -4.62 -2.06 3.04
C ALA A 268 -5.91 -1.95 2.22
N GLN A 269 -6.95 -2.70 2.59
CA GLN A 269 -8.26 -2.58 1.93
C GLN A 269 -8.88 -1.19 2.10
N SER A 270 -8.75 -0.58 3.28
CA SER A 270 -9.25 0.77 3.54
C SER A 270 -8.46 1.82 2.73
N LEU A 271 -7.13 1.68 2.68
CA LEU A 271 -6.28 2.53 1.84
C LEU A 271 -6.64 2.40 0.36
N ALA A 272 -6.92 1.19 -0.13
CA ALA A 272 -7.32 0.96 -1.51
C ALA A 272 -8.59 1.72 -1.89
N LYS A 273 -9.58 1.77 -0.98
CA LYS A 273 -10.82 2.54 -1.18
C LYS A 273 -10.58 4.05 -1.22
N ILE A 274 -9.55 4.56 -0.53
CA ILE A 274 -9.14 5.97 -0.61
C ILE A 274 -8.44 6.21 -1.94
N ILE A 275 -7.49 5.35 -2.32
CA ILE A 275 -6.75 5.43 -3.59
C ILE A 275 -7.70 5.38 -4.80
N SER A 276 -8.76 4.56 -4.76
CA SER A 276 -9.75 4.49 -5.85
C SER A 276 -10.58 5.77 -6.03
N ARG A 277 -10.44 6.74 -5.11
CA ARG A 277 -11.16 8.03 -5.12
C ARG A 277 -10.23 9.24 -5.24
N THR A 278 -8.90 9.06 -5.26
CA THR A 278 -7.93 10.16 -5.38
C THR A 278 -6.98 9.98 -6.56
N HIS A 279 -6.65 11.09 -7.21
CA HIS A 279 -5.60 11.14 -8.23
C HIS A 279 -4.24 11.55 -7.66
N ASP A 280 -4.20 12.06 -6.43
CA ASP A 280 -3.00 12.64 -5.82
C ASP A 280 -2.44 11.75 -4.72
N LEU A 281 -1.57 10.81 -5.13
CA LEU A 281 -0.86 9.92 -4.21
C LEU A 281 0.16 10.66 -3.34
N THR A 282 0.69 11.79 -3.81
CA THR A 282 1.67 12.58 -3.06
C THR A 282 1.01 13.24 -1.86
N LYS A 283 -0.11 13.93 -2.08
CA LYS A 283 -0.91 14.48 -1.00
C LYS A 283 -1.32 13.40 0.01
N LEU A 284 -1.85 12.27 -0.48
CA LEU A 284 -2.26 11.15 0.38
C LEU A 284 -1.11 10.59 1.21
N PHE A 285 0.09 10.45 0.64
CA PHE A 285 1.27 9.99 1.36
C PHE A 285 1.61 10.90 2.54
N PHE A 286 1.67 12.21 2.31
CA PHE A 286 2.00 13.17 3.37
C PHE A 286 0.88 13.28 4.41
N GLU A 287 -0.38 13.19 4.00
CA GLU A 287 -1.51 13.16 4.94
C GLU A 287 -1.43 11.93 5.86
N LEU A 288 -1.12 10.76 5.31
CA LEU A 288 -0.97 9.53 6.09
C LEU A 288 0.28 9.55 6.98
N LEU A 289 1.37 10.15 6.50
CA LEU A 289 2.58 10.32 7.28
C LEU A 289 2.35 11.26 8.48
N ASN A 290 1.78 12.44 8.21
CA ASN A 290 1.49 13.46 9.22
C ASN A 290 0.46 12.97 10.26
N GLY A 291 -0.51 12.15 9.84
CA GLY A 291 -1.48 11.52 10.74
C GLY A 291 -0.91 10.39 11.62
N ALA A 292 0.35 10.00 11.45
CA ALA A 292 0.93 8.86 12.15
C ALA A 292 2.22 9.18 12.93
N ILE A 293 2.98 10.21 12.55
CA ILE A 293 4.22 10.60 13.22
C ILE A 293 4.51 12.10 13.07
N CYS A 294 5.04 12.70 14.14
CA CYS A 294 5.56 14.06 14.15
C CYS A 294 6.81 14.16 15.03
N PHE A 295 7.90 14.71 14.49
CA PHE A 295 9.16 14.87 15.23
C PHE A 295 9.28 16.27 15.84
N TYR A 296 9.82 16.32 17.05
CA TYR A 296 9.98 17.54 17.84
C TYR A 296 11.45 17.83 18.14
N ASP A 297 11.74 19.03 18.63
CA ASP A 297 13.06 19.40 19.13
C ASP A 297 13.38 18.75 20.49
N ARG A 298 12.34 18.47 21.29
CA ARG A 298 12.36 17.83 22.62
C ARG A 298 11.16 16.89 22.81
N ASP A 299 10.94 16.38 24.02
CA ASP A 299 9.75 15.60 24.38
C ASP A 299 8.47 16.37 23.97
N PRO A 300 7.56 15.78 23.17
CA PRO A 300 6.33 16.42 22.72
C PRO A 300 5.36 16.81 23.85
N ASN A 301 5.52 16.26 25.07
CA ASN A 301 4.72 16.61 26.23
C ASN A 301 5.27 17.85 26.99
N ASP A 302 6.45 18.35 26.64
CA ASP A 302 6.98 19.60 27.19
C ASP A 302 6.17 20.80 26.63
N PRO A 303 5.65 21.71 27.47
CA PRO A 303 4.96 22.93 27.01
C PRO A 303 5.76 23.79 26.03
N GLY A 304 7.09 23.74 26.08
CA GLY A 304 7.99 24.46 25.16
C GLY A 304 8.33 23.72 23.87
N ALA A 305 7.79 22.51 23.67
CA ALA A 305 8.11 21.67 22.52
C ALA A 305 7.69 22.32 21.20
N LYS A 306 8.57 22.24 20.20
CA LYS A 306 8.31 22.74 18.85
C LYS A 306 8.55 21.62 17.85
N VAL A 307 7.70 21.58 16.82
CA VAL A 307 7.91 20.67 15.69
C VAL A 307 9.30 20.94 15.11
N ASP A 308 10.05 19.88 14.86
CA ASP A 308 11.38 19.97 14.29
C ASP A 308 11.32 20.71 12.94
N LYS A 309 12.20 21.70 12.75
CA LYS A 309 12.15 22.58 11.58
C LYS A 309 12.33 21.83 10.26
N LYS A 310 13.20 20.82 10.22
CA LYS A 310 13.42 20.01 9.01
C LYS A 310 12.22 19.10 8.76
N TRP A 311 11.65 18.53 9.82
CA TRP A 311 10.41 17.75 9.72
C TRP A 311 9.24 18.59 9.21
N ALA A 312 9.03 19.78 9.78
CA ALA A 312 7.96 20.69 9.36
C ALA A 312 8.12 21.11 7.89
N ALA A 313 9.34 21.40 7.45
CA ALA A 313 9.62 21.71 6.04
C ALA A 313 9.36 20.51 5.13
N PHE A 314 9.69 19.29 5.59
CA PHE A 314 9.47 18.06 4.83
C PHE A 314 7.99 17.71 4.68
N ILE A 315 7.19 17.85 5.75
CA ILE A 315 5.74 17.63 5.71
C ILE A 315 5.03 18.75 4.94
N GLY A 316 5.49 20.00 5.06
CA GLY A 316 4.86 21.15 4.44
C GLY A 316 3.44 21.41 4.98
N ASN A 317 2.54 21.86 4.10
CA ASN A 317 1.15 22.22 4.46
C ASN A 317 0.14 21.08 4.25
N HIS A 318 0.60 19.82 4.25
CA HIS A 318 -0.29 18.68 4.07
C HIS A 318 -1.12 18.44 5.33
N GLY A 319 -2.38 18.02 5.14
CA GLY A 319 -3.28 17.65 6.24
C GLY A 319 -2.80 16.40 6.99
N ALA A 320 -3.67 15.83 7.81
CA ALA A 320 -3.41 14.59 8.52
C ALA A 320 -4.60 13.63 8.34
N ILE A 321 -4.31 12.40 7.94
CA ILE A 321 -5.30 11.32 7.81
C ILE A 321 -4.75 10.11 8.57
N THR A 322 -5.58 9.53 9.43
CA THR A 322 -5.31 8.22 10.03
C THR A 322 -6.29 7.23 9.44
N ILE A 323 -5.79 6.10 8.92
CA ILE A 323 -6.64 4.96 8.60
C ILE A 323 -7.04 4.33 9.93
N SER A 324 -8.16 4.80 10.47
CA SER A 324 -8.90 4.07 11.48
C SER A 324 -9.42 2.81 10.79
N LEU A 325 -9.17 1.69 11.43
CA LEU A 325 -10.17 0.66 11.34
C LEU A 325 -11.26 1.16 12.26
N GLU A 326 -12.48 1.31 11.76
CA GLU A 326 -13.58 1.08 12.66
C GLU A 326 -13.24 -0.27 13.31
N THR A 327 -12.97 -0.25 14.61
CA THR A 327 -13.18 -1.44 15.41
C THR A 327 -14.68 -1.68 15.35
N ILE A 328 -15.15 -2.14 14.20
CA ILE A 328 -16.28 -3.04 14.16
C ILE A 328 -15.78 -4.14 15.08
N PRO A 329 -16.35 -4.29 16.29
CA PRO A 329 -16.10 -5.47 17.10
C PRO A 329 -16.19 -6.64 16.13
N GLN A 330 -15.26 -7.60 16.17
CA GLN A 330 -15.25 -8.69 15.19
C GLN A 330 -16.69 -9.17 15.04
N SER A 331 -17.34 -8.87 13.90
CA SER A 331 -18.80 -8.93 13.89
C SER A 331 -19.16 -10.38 14.18
N PHE A 332 -20.25 -10.58 14.91
CA PHE A 332 -20.84 -11.89 15.08
C PHE A 332 -20.90 -12.62 13.73
N GLU A 333 -21.29 -11.89 12.67
CA GLU A 333 -21.15 -12.23 11.25
C GLU A 333 -19.81 -12.88 10.85
N LYS A 334 -18.64 -12.28 11.16
CA LYS A 334 -17.33 -12.83 10.76
C LYS A 334 -17.04 -14.15 11.46
N SER A 335 -17.44 -14.28 12.73
CA SER A 335 -17.32 -15.53 13.49
C SER A 335 -18.22 -16.61 12.90
N MET A 336 -19.47 -16.25 12.56
CA MET A 336 -20.43 -17.15 11.93
C MET A 336 -19.98 -17.61 10.54
N ASN A 337 -19.55 -16.70 9.68
CA ASN A 337 -19.07 -17.04 8.34
C ASN A 337 -17.84 -17.97 8.40
N TRP A 338 -16.90 -17.73 9.31
CA TRP A 338 -15.77 -18.64 9.52
C TRP A 338 -16.22 -20.02 10.01
N LEU A 339 -17.12 -20.08 11.00
CA LEU A 339 -17.63 -21.34 11.53
C LEU A 339 -18.37 -22.15 10.45
N ILE A 340 -19.22 -21.48 9.66
CA ILE A 340 -20.01 -22.08 8.59
C ILE A 340 -19.11 -22.60 7.47
N HIS A 341 -18.21 -21.77 6.96
CA HIS A 341 -17.46 -22.09 5.74
C HIS A 341 -16.16 -22.86 5.98
N SER A 342 -15.54 -22.71 7.16
CA SER A 342 -14.21 -23.28 7.42
C SER A 342 -14.20 -24.39 8.48
N VAL A 343 -15.16 -24.41 9.42
CA VAL A 343 -15.13 -25.33 10.56
C VAL A 343 -16.24 -26.38 10.50
N SER A 344 -17.37 -26.07 9.87
CA SER A 344 -18.55 -26.94 9.84
C SER A 344 -18.30 -28.38 9.32
N PRO A 345 -17.43 -28.64 8.31
CA PRO A 345 -17.16 -30.01 7.88
C PRO A 345 -16.49 -30.85 8.96
N THR A 346 -15.56 -30.26 9.72
CA THR A 346 -14.87 -30.93 10.82
C THR A 346 -15.82 -31.20 11.98
N LEU A 347 -16.70 -30.25 12.33
CA LEU A 347 -17.73 -30.48 13.36
C LEU A 347 -18.71 -31.57 12.93
N ALA A 348 -19.14 -31.58 11.67
CA ALA A 348 -20.01 -32.64 11.17
C ALA A 348 -19.34 -34.02 11.23
N PHE A 349 -18.05 -34.11 10.91
CA PHE A 349 -17.30 -35.35 11.04
C PHE A 349 -17.23 -35.84 12.49
N ILE A 350 -16.89 -34.96 13.44
CA ILE A 350 -16.84 -35.32 14.86
C ILE A 350 -18.23 -35.72 15.38
N GLN A 351 -19.30 -35.09 14.89
CA GLN A 351 -20.66 -35.46 15.27
C GLN A 351 -21.00 -36.89 14.83
N GLU A 352 -20.56 -37.32 13.64
CA GLU A 352 -20.72 -38.71 13.21
C GLU A 352 -19.88 -39.67 14.06
N VAL A 353 -18.68 -39.26 14.50
CA VAL A 353 -17.88 -40.04 15.46
C VAL A 353 -18.63 -40.19 16.79
N ASP A 354 -19.17 -39.10 17.33
CA ASP A 354 -19.98 -39.12 18.56
C ASP A 354 -21.16 -40.08 18.45
N ASN A 355 -21.88 -40.06 17.32
CA ASN A 355 -23.01 -40.96 17.07
C ASN A 355 -22.59 -42.44 16.95
N HIS A 356 -21.42 -42.71 16.38
CA HIS A 356 -20.94 -44.07 16.13
C HIS A 356 -20.33 -44.74 17.36
N PHE A 357 -19.74 -43.95 18.26
CA PHE A 357 -19.01 -44.45 19.41
C PHE A 357 -19.68 -44.11 20.75
N ASP A 358 -20.93 -43.63 20.72
CA ASP A 358 -21.68 -43.16 21.89
C ASP A 358 -20.84 -42.18 22.75
N SER A 359 -20.10 -41.28 22.10
CA SER A 359 -19.27 -40.26 22.76
C SER A 359 -19.90 -38.88 22.72
N ASN A 360 -19.30 -37.92 23.45
CA ASN A 360 -19.81 -36.56 23.59
C ASN A 360 -18.72 -35.50 23.31
N LEU A 361 -17.82 -35.79 22.40
CA LEU A 361 -16.60 -35.02 22.13
C LEU A 361 -16.90 -33.59 21.71
N ILE A 362 -17.96 -33.33 20.92
CA ILE A 362 -18.32 -31.95 20.54
C ILE A 362 -18.60 -31.08 21.76
N ASN A 363 -19.39 -31.59 22.71
CA ASN A 363 -19.74 -30.84 23.91
C ASN A 363 -18.53 -30.66 24.83
N GLU A 364 -17.64 -31.66 24.92
CA GLU A 364 -16.38 -31.52 25.66
C GLU A 364 -15.43 -30.49 25.02
N ILE A 365 -15.37 -30.40 23.69
CA ILE A 365 -14.58 -29.37 23.00
C ILE A 365 -15.14 -27.97 23.32
N ILE A 366 -16.47 -27.82 23.33
CA ILE A 366 -17.12 -26.56 23.67
C ILE A 366 -16.85 -26.18 25.13
N SER A 367 -16.91 -27.14 26.07
CA SER A 367 -16.66 -26.90 27.50
C SER A 367 -15.21 -26.49 27.78
N CYS A 368 -14.26 -26.97 26.98
CA CYS A 368 -12.86 -26.55 27.03
C CYS A 368 -12.61 -25.14 26.45
N GLY A 369 -13.58 -24.59 25.71
CA GLY A 369 -13.46 -23.30 25.06
C GLY A 369 -13.76 -22.14 26.01
N GLU A 370 -12.83 -21.19 26.13
CA GLU A 370 -13.04 -19.96 26.90
C GLU A 370 -13.29 -18.76 25.97
N LEU A 371 -14.27 -17.91 26.34
CA LEU A 371 -14.47 -16.63 25.66
C LEU A 371 -13.30 -15.70 25.97
N SER A 372 -12.63 -15.22 24.93
CA SER A 372 -11.64 -14.14 25.08
C SER A 372 -12.29 -12.85 25.61
N SER A 373 -11.52 -11.97 26.27
CA SER A 373 -12.02 -10.67 26.75
C SER A 373 -12.72 -9.84 25.67
N ARG A 374 -12.32 -10.03 24.41
CA ARG A 374 -12.95 -9.42 23.24
C ARG A 374 -14.33 -10.00 22.94
N GLN A 375 -14.47 -11.33 22.95
CA GLN A 375 -15.76 -12.01 22.70
C GLN A 375 -16.75 -11.73 23.83
N GLN A 376 -16.28 -11.65 25.08
CA GLN A 376 -17.09 -11.20 26.21
C GLN A 376 -17.67 -9.80 25.95
N LYS A 377 -16.85 -8.86 25.48
CA LYS A 377 -17.33 -7.50 25.17
C LYS A 377 -18.33 -7.45 24.03
N ILE A 378 -18.17 -8.30 23.02
CA ILE A 378 -19.15 -8.45 21.93
C ILE A 378 -20.46 -8.99 22.49
N LEU A 379 -20.41 -10.03 23.33
CA LEU A 379 -21.59 -10.61 23.96
C LEU A 379 -22.33 -9.59 24.84
N GLU A 380 -21.62 -8.78 25.62
CA GLU A 380 -22.22 -7.68 26.38
C GLU A 380 -22.98 -6.69 25.47
N ASN A 381 -22.40 -6.32 24.33
CA ASN A 381 -23.05 -5.43 23.37
C ASN A 381 -24.27 -6.09 22.70
N LEU A 382 -24.16 -7.39 22.34
CA LEU A 382 -25.27 -8.20 21.80
C LEU A 382 -26.46 -8.20 22.76
N ILE A 383 -26.19 -8.38 24.06
CA ILE A 383 -27.20 -8.39 25.12
C ILE A 383 -27.78 -6.99 25.36
N ALA A 384 -26.99 -5.94 25.20
CA ALA A 384 -27.43 -4.56 25.42
C ALA A 384 -28.40 -4.03 24.34
N GLU A 385 -28.34 -4.57 23.12
CA GLU A 385 -29.21 -4.18 21.99
C GLU A 385 -29.91 -5.40 21.37
N PRO A 386 -30.78 -6.11 22.12
CA PRO A 386 -31.28 -7.43 21.72
C PRO A 386 -32.08 -7.38 20.42
N ASP A 387 -32.90 -6.35 20.18
CA ASP A 387 -33.75 -6.27 18.99
C ASP A 387 -32.93 -6.21 17.69
N TYR A 388 -31.85 -5.43 17.68
CA TYR A 388 -30.98 -5.29 16.50
C TYR A 388 -30.23 -6.60 16.20
N TYR A 389 -29.72 -7.26 17.24
CA TYR A 389 -28.90 -8.46 17.07
C TYR A 389 -29.72 -9.75 16.95
N GLN A 390 -30.95 -9.76 17.43
CA GLN A 390 -31.90 -10.86 17.21
C GLN A 390 -32.17 -11.04 15.72
N GLU A 391 -32.37 -9.96 14.96
CA GLU A 391 -32.52 -10.01 13.50
C GLU A 391 -31.27 -10.61 12.82
N GLU A 392 -30.06 -10.28 13.29
CA GLU A 392 -28.80 -10.84 12.77
C GLU A 392 -28.69 -12.35 13.06
N VAL A 393 -29.08 -12.80 14.26
CA VAL A 393 -29.13 -14.22 14.62
C VAL A 393 -30.16 -14.97 13.77
N GLU A 394 -31.35 -14.40 13.59
CA GLU A 394 -32.43 -14.98 12.78
C GLU A 394 -32.04 -15.11 11.30
N PHE A 395 -31.33 -14.12 10.75
CA PHE A 395 -30.74 -14.20 9.42
C PHE A 395 -29.84 -15.43 9.28
N TYR A 396 -28.95 -15.66 10.25
CA TYR A 396 -28.05 -16.82 10.21
C TYR A 396 -28.76 -18.16 10.40
N ILE A 397 -29.79 -18.21 11.25
CA ILE A 397 -30.66 -19.38 11.38
C ILE A 397 -31.28 -19.71 10.02
N GLN A 398 -31.83 -18.72 9.33
CA GLN A 398 -32.45 -18.89 8.01
C GLN A 398 -31.43 -19.34 6.95
N CYS A 399 -30.23 -18.74 6.93
CA CYS A 399 -29.14 -19.15 6.04
C CYS A 399 -28.77 -20.62 6.23
N LEU A 400 -28.60 -21.06 7.49
CA LEU A 400 -28.26 -22.44 7.81
C LEU A 400 -29.37 -23.43 7.41
N GLN A 401 -30.64 -23.05 7.60
CA GLN A 401 -31.77 -23.85 7.14
C GLN A 401 -31.80 -23.99 5.62
N ASN A 402 -31.59 -22.89 4.88
CA ASN A 402 -31.55 -22.91 3.42
C ASN A 402 -30.41 -23.81 2.91
N MET A 403 -29.21 -23.71 3.50
CA MET A 403 -28.08 -24.57 3.15
C MET A 403 -28.35 -26.06 3.38
N LYS A 404 -29.08 -26.42 4.45
CA LYS A 404 -29.50 -27.81 4.71
C LYS A 404 -30.46 -28.28 3.62
N THR A 405 -31.45 -27.48 3.26
CA THR A 405 -32.44 -27.79 2.21
C THR A 405 -31.78 -28.00 0.86
N GLU A 406 -30.83 -27.15 0.47
CA GLU A 406 -30.07 -27.29 -0.78
C GLU A 406 -29.20 -28.55 -0.81
N LYS A 407 -28.56 -28.91 0.31
CA LYS A 407 -27.77 -30.15 0.42
C LYS A 407 -28.65 -31.40 0.27
N ILE A 408 -29.85 -31.40 0.84
CA ILE A 408 -30.83 -32.49 0.68
C ILE A 408 -31.25 -32.60 -0.79
N HIS A 409 -31.56 -31.47 -1.45
CA HIS A 409 -31.97 -31.43 -2.86
C HIS A 409 -30.86 -31.88 -3.83
N LYS A 410 -29.59 -31.59 -3.52
CA LYS A 410 -28.44 -32.08 -4.29
C LYS A 410 -28.20 -33.58 -4.10
N LYS A 411 -28.35 -34.11 -2.88
CA LYS A 411 -28.25 -35.57 -2.62
C LYS A 411 -29.37 -36.35 -3.30
N SER A 412 -30.60 -35.85 -3.31
CA SER A 412 -31.73 -36.51 -3.99
C SER A 412 -31.60 -36.51 -5.51
N LYS A 413 -31.04 -35.45 -6.11
CA LYS A 413 -30.73 -35.44 -7.56
C LYS A 413 -29.62 -36.42 -7.94
N ALA A 414 -28.60 -36.58 -7.11
CA ALA A 414 -27.50 -37.52 -7.36
C ALA A 414 -27.94 -39.00 -7.27
N GLN A 415 -28.96 -39.30 -6.45
CA GLN A 415 -29.55 -40.64 -6.33
C GLN A 415 -30.52 -41.00 -7.46
N LEU A 416 -31.05 -40.02 -8.20
CA LEU A 416 -31.93 -40.23 -9.37
C LEU A 416 -31.16 -40.40 -10.68
N THR A 417 -29.84 -40.21 -10.67
CA THR A 417 -28.94 -40.33 -11.83
C THR A 417 -28.07 -41.59 -11.80
N HIS A 418 -28.35 -42.54 -10.89
CA HIS A 418 -27.67 -43.83 -10.79
C HIS A 418 -28.63 -44.99 -11.02
#